data_AF-A0A4R4IKP4-F1
#
_entry.id   AF-A0A4R4IKP4-F1
#
_cell.length_a   1.000
_cell.length_b   1.000
_cell.length_c   1.000
_cell.angle_alpha   90.00
_cell.angle_beta   90.00
_cell.angle_gamma   90.00
#
_symmetry.space_group_name_H-M   'P 1'
#
loop_
_entity.id
_entity.type
_entity.pdbx_description
1 polymer ?
#
loop_
_entity_poly.entity_id
_entity_poly.type
_entity_poly.pdbx_seq_one_letter_code
_entity_poly.pdbx_strand_id
1 'polypeptide(L)' 'KPVPFGATATLAGNMAQASGGIVGDNGRVYLSGMPPAGHVKVKWGNGANQQCTTRYQVSSDTPGQLVQADAVCL' A
#
# COMPACT_ATOMS: atom_id res chain seq x y z
N LYS A 1 -4.62 -13.11 7.42
CA LYS A 1 -5.93 -12.41 7.46
C LYS A 1 -5.78 -11.13 6.64
N PRO A 2 -6.74 -10.77 5.76
CA PRO A 2 -6.63 -9.53 5.01
C PRO A 2 -6.71 -8.31 5.93
N VAL A 3 -6.08 -7.22 5.50
CA VAL A 3 -6.22 -5.91 6.14
C VAL A 3 -7.71 -5.51 6.13
N PRO A 4 -8.24 -4.91 7.20
CA PRO A 4 -9.63 -4.48 7.26
C PRO A 4 -9.99 -3.49 6.15
N PHE A 5 -11.25 -3.56 5.71
CA PHE A 5 -11.86 -2.52 4.86
C PHE A 5 -11.73 -1.15 5.54
N GLY A 6 -11.46 -0.11 4.75
CA GLY A 6 -11.33 1.26 5.24
C GLY A 6 -9.95 1.60 5.80
N ALA A 7 -9.01 0.65 5.84
CA ALA A 7 -7.62 0.97 6.17
C ALA A 7 -7.02 1.92 5.14
N THR A 8 -6.11 2.79 5.57
CA THR A 8 -5.39 3.71 4.68
C THR A 8 -4.03 3.13 4.34
N ALA A 9 -3.72 3.01 3.05
CA ALA A 9 -2.39 2.63 2.56
C ALA A 9 -1.69 3.86 1.98
N THR A 10 -0.45 4.11 2.38
CA THR A 10 0.36 5.24 1.91
C THR A 10 1.79 4.82 1.65
N LEU A 11 2.46 5.46 0.68
CA LEU A 11 3.90 5.29 0.51
C LEU A 11 4.64 5.78 1.77
N ALA A 12 5.48 4.91 2.34
CA ALA A 12 6.27 5.24 3.52
C ALA A 12 7.41 6.20 3.17
N GLY A 13 7.66 7.18 4.05
CA GLY A 13 8.80 8.10 3.98
C GLY A 13 8.48 9.53 3.57
N ASN A 14 7.55 9.76 2.62
CA ASN A 14 7.30 11.11 2.09
C ASN A 14 5.82 11.49 2.06
N MET A 15 5.30 11.96 3.21
CA MET A 15 3.88 12.26 3.42
C MET A 15 3.35 13.44 2.58
N ALA A 16 4.22 14.36 2.14
CA ALA A 16 3.82 15.54 1.35
C ALA A 16 3.45 15.20 -0.11
N GLN A 17 3.85 14.03 -0.59
CA GLN A 17 3.65 13.56 -1.97
C GLN A 17 3.16 12.10 -2.01
N ALA A 18 2.82 11.53 -0.85
CA ALA A 18 2.44 10.13 -0.73
C ALA A 18 1.11 9.91 -1.47
N SER A 19 1.19 9.20 -2.59
CA SER A 19 0.00 8.60 -3.18
C SER A 19 -0.56 7.60 -2.18
N GLY A 20 -1.82 7.78 -1.83
CA GLY A 20 -2.51 7.03 -0.80
C GLY A 20 -3.85 6.52 -1.30
N GLY A 21 -4.29 5.39 -0.74
CA GLY A 21 -5.54 4.76 -1.12
C GLY A 21 -6.24 4.14 0.09
N ILE A 22 -7.51 3.80 -0.11
CA ILE A 22 -8.31 3.10 0.89
C ILE A 22 -8.37 1.63 0.50
N VAL A 23 -8.10 0.77 1.49
CA VAL A 23 -8.23 -0.67 1.35
C VAL A 23 -9.71 -1.02 1.23
N GLY A 24 -10.08 -1.59 0.09
CA GLY A 24 -11.41 -2.10 -0.18
C GLY A 24 -11.56 -3.57 0.21
N ASP A 25 -12.54 -4.23 -0.40
CA ASP A 25 -12.83 -5.63 -0.13
C ASP A 25 -11.64 -6.54 -0.45
N ASN A 26 -11.51 -7.62 0.32
CA ASN A 26 -10.42 -8.60 0.24
C ASN A 26 -9.01 -8.02 0.53
N GLY A 27 -8.90 -6.84 1.14
CA GLY A 27 -7.60 -6.26 1.51
C GLY A 27 -6.84 -5.65 0.32
N ARG A 28 -7.54 -5.33 -0.78
CA ARG A 28 -6.93 -4.74 -1.98
C ARG A 28 -7.02 -3.21 -1.97
N VAL A 29 -6.02 -2.55 -2.54
CA VAL A 29 -5.97 -1.10 -2.71
C VAL A 29 -5.32 -0.76 -4.04
N TYR A 30 -5.82 0.28 -4.69
CA TYR A 30 -5.22 0.84 -5.90
C TYR A 30 -4.38 2.06 -5.53
N LEU A 31 -3.14 2.08 -5.98
CA LEU A 31 -2.19 3.16 -5.73
C LEU A 31 -1.61 3.63 -7.08
N SER A 32 -1.66 4.92 -7.34
CA SER A 32 -1.06 5.57 -8.52
C SER A 32 0.24 6.27 -8.14
N GLY A 33 1.08 6.63 -9.11
CA GLY A 33 2.29 7.44 -8.85
C GLY A 33 3.32 6.77 -7.94
N MET A 34 3.28 5.44 -7.82
CA MET A 34 4.19 4.66 -7.00
C MET A 34 5.51 4.41 -7.76
N PRO A 35 6.68 4.52 -7.10
CA PRO A 35 7.94 4.07 -7.70
C PRO A 35 7.95 2.55 -7.92
N PRO A 36 8.87 1.98 -8.73
CA PRO A 36 8.93 0.54 -8.98
C PRO A 36 9.13 -0.33 -7.74
N ALA A 37 9.73 0.22 -6.68
CA ALA A 37 9.88 -0.46 -5.40
C ALA A 37 9.86 0.54 -4.25
N GLY A 38 9.45 0.07 -3.07
CA GLY A 38 9.43 0.89 -1.87
C GLY A 38 8.73 0.19 -0.71
N HIS A 39 8.28 0.99 0.26
CA HIS A 39 7.51 0.51 1.40
C HIS A 39 6.15 1.20 1.43
N VAL A 40 5.11 0.42 1.73
CA VAL A 40 3.75 0.94 1.95
C VAL A 40 3.44 0.78 3.43
N LYS A 41 3.03 1.87 4.06
CA LYS A 41 2.45 1.87 5.40
C LYS A 41 0.95 1.72 5.28
N VAL A 42 0.38 0.73 5.96
CA VAL A 42 -1.06 0.50 6.03
C VAL A 42 -1.52 0.71 7.46
N LYS A 43 -2.58 1.49 7.66
CA LYS A 43 -3.08 1.88 8.98
C LYS A 43 -4.60 1.72 9.05
N TRP A 44 -5.09 0.98 10.04
CA TRP A 44 -6.53 0.81 10.33
C TRP A 44 -6.90 1.25 11.76
N GLY A 45 -5.95 1.81 12.51
CA GLY A 45 -6.16 2.38 13.84
C GLY A 45 -4.88 3.00 14.37
N ASN A 46 -4.89 3.46 15.63
CA ASN A 46 -3.76 4.17 16.23
C ASN A 46 -2.85 3.29 17.09
N GLY A 47 -3.26 2.07 17.43
CA GLY A 47 -2.43 1.13 18.17
C GLY A 47 -1.25 0.59 17.36
N ALA A 48 -0.20 0.13 18.06
CA ALA A 48 0.98 -0.47 17.41
C ALA A 48 0.61 -1.66 16.51
N ASN A 49 -0.37 -2.46 16.94
CA ASN A 49 -0.89 -3.62 16.20
C ASN A 49 -2.00 -3.25 15.21
N GLN A 50 -2.25 -1.95 14.99
CA GLN A 50 -3.29 -1.44 14.07
C GLN A 50 -2.68 -0.74 12.84
N GLN A 51 -1.41 -0.99 12.59
CA GLN A 51 -0.68 -0.54 11.43
C GLN A 51 0.39 -1.57 11.07
N CYS A 52 0.80 -1.59 9.82
CA CYS A 52 1.93 -2.36 9.35
C CYS A 52 2.67 -1.59 8.25
N THR A 53 3.92 -1.97 8.04
CA THR A 53 4.71 -1.50 6.91
C THR A 53 5.19 -2.72 6.13
N THR A 54 4.93 -2.75 4.84
CA THR A 54 5.33 -3.85 3.96
C THR A 54 6.13 -3.33 2.77
N ARG A 55 7.04 -4.15 2.26
CA ARG A 55 7.81 -3.85 1.05
C ARG A 55 7.04 -4.31 -0.17
N TYR A 56 7.07 -3.52 -1.22
CA TYR A 56 6.55 -3.90 -2.53
C TYR A 56 7.64 -3.73 -3.60
N GLN A 57 7.50 -4.50 -4.68
CA GLN A 57 8.31 -4.39 -5.88
C GLN A 57 7.45 -4.78 -7.09
N VAL A 58 7.47 -3.92 -8.10
CA VAL A 58 6.72 -4.07 -9.34
C VAL A 58 7.73 -4.24 -10.46
N SER A 59 7.56 -5.29 -11.27
CA SER A 59 8.52 -5.67 -12.31
C SER A 59 8.21 -5.06 -13.69
N SER A 60 7.22 -4.16 -13.81
CA SER A 60 6.81 -3.63 -15.10
C SER A 60 7.24 -2.17 -15.26
N ASP A 61 8.02 -1.91 -16.31
CA ASP A 61 8.46 -0.58 -16.75
C ASP A 61 7.50 0.03 -17.79
N THR A 62 6.34 -0.58 -18.02
CA THR A 62 5.38 -0.09 -19.02
C THR A 62 4.54 1.04 -18.44
N PRO A 63 4.68 2.29 -18.92
CA PRO A 63 3.91 3.42 -18.41
C PRO A 63 2.41 3.20 -18.65
N GLY A 64 1.58 3.44 -17.63
CA GLY A 64 0.13 3.34 -17.73
C GLY A 64 -0.46 1.92 -17.58
N GLN A 65 0.37 0.90 -17.37
CA GLN A 65 -0.12 -0.45 -17.08
C GLN A 65 -0.53 -0.58 -15.61
N LEU A 66 -1.71 -1.15 -15.37
CA LEU A 66 -2.11 -1.60 -14.04
C LEU A 66 -1.35 -2.89 -13.71
N VAL A 67 -0.57 -2.89 -12.63
CA VAL A 67 0.13 -4.07 -12.13
C VAL A 67 -0.39 -4.44 -10.75
N GLN A 68 -0.67 -5.72 -10.56
CA GLN A 68 -1.02 -6.26 -9.26
C GLN A 68 0.23 -6.88 -8.60
N ALA A 69 0.47 -6.52 -7.35
CA ALA A 69 1.50 -7.13 -6.52
C ALA A 69 0.90 -7.51 -5.18
N ASP A 70 1.24 -8.69 -4.68
CA ASP A 70 0.85 -9.13 -3.34
C ASP A 70 1.91 -8.70 -2.33
N ALA A 71 1.47 -8.24 -1.16
CA ALA A 71 2.34 -7.82 -0.08
C ALA A 71 1.82 -8.34 1.25
N VAL A 72 2.73 -8.77 2.12
CA VAL A 72 2.40 -9.35 3.42
C VAL A 72 2.83 -8.38 4.52
N CYS A 73 1.93 -8.11 5.46
CA CYS A 73 2.25 -7.43 6.70
C CYS A 73 2.72 -8.45 7.73
N LEU A 74 3.95 -8.26 8.21
CA LEU A 74 4.55 -8.99 9.33
C LEU A 74 4.29 -8.26 10.65
#